data_AF-A0A6G3QF90-F1
#
_entry.id   AF-A0A6G3QF90-F1
#
_cell.length_a   1.000
_cell.length_b   1.000
_cell.length_c   1.000
_cell.angle_alpha   90.00
_cell.angle_beta   90.00
_cell.angle_gamma   90.00
#
_symmetry.space_group_name_H-M   'P 1'
#
loop_
_entity.id
_entity.type
_entity.pdbx_description
1 polymer ?
#
loop_
_entity_poly.entity_id
_entity_poly.type
_entity_poly.pdbx_seq_one_letter_code
_entity_poly.pdbx_strand_id
1 'polypeptide(L)'
;MATLPNPLPHLAADPTGSALGLALPAGRLIDATDEGPWHEPLLWHADAPSAPGDWTTHHSAGRPVGLLPVVIEVGGGQGGPQDWELIPADTSYPGDHDPEEVLTGFWEEYAAQDETWPGLAPAAMGTDARRADDLAAQLADSLLSPGSSFKEPRLALVPARRSADIPAAIGWSGPVNYESDTARLCAVLRSWEDRFGIRVLALTFNQLVLSVAAPPATLAEAEATAAEHFAFCPDNITQGAHPTLRAYAEHELLAKQTWSFWWD
;
A
#
# COMPACT_ATOMS: atom_id res chain seq x y z
N MET A 1 17.85 4.82 -14.59
CA MET A 1 17.04 4.89 -13.36
C MET A 1 17.99 4.84 -12.17
N ALA A 2 18.04 5.86 -11.32
CA ALA A 2 18.84 5.78 -10.09
C ALA A 2 17.97 5.08 -9.04
N THR A 3 18.01 3.74 -9.02
CA THR A 3 17.50 2.97 -7.88
C THR A 3 18.26 3.43 -6.64
N LEU A 4 17.55 3.71 -5.56
CA LEU A 4 18.23 3.87 -4.27
C LEU A 4 18.97 2.56 -3.98
N PRO A 5 20.18 2.64 -3.42
CA PRO A 5 20.83 1.45 -2.90
C PRO A 5 19.88 0.75 -1.93
N ASN A 6 19.57 -0.52 -2.17
CA ASN A 6 18.79 -1.31 -1.25
C ASN A 6 19.63 -1.52 0.03
N PRO A 7 19.19 -1.03 1.21
CA PRO A 7 19.96 -1.16 2.44
C PRO A 7 19.77 -2.54 3.09
N LEU A 8 18.74 -3.32 2.73
CA LEU A 8 18.39 -4.59 3.35
C LEU A 8 19.50 -5.65 3.35
N PRO A 9 20.36 -5.79 2.32
CA PRO A 9 21.50 -6.70 2.37
C PRO A 9 22.43 -6.51 3.59
N HIS A 10 22.51 -5.30 4.14
CA HIS A 10 23.32 -5.04 5.34
C HIS A 10 22.76 -5.76 6.59
N LEU A 11 21.45 -6.01 6.62
CA LEU A 11 20.79 -6.68 7.75
C LEU A 11 21.16 -8.16 7.84
N ALA A 12 21.70 -8.78 6.79
CA ALA A 12 22.20 -10.15 6.86
C ALA A 12 23.44 -10.26 7.77
N ALA A 13 24.31 -9.24 7.77
CA ALA A 13 25.51 -9.18 8.60
C ALA A 13 25.30 -8.42 9.93
N ASP A 14 24.35 -7.48 9.97
CA ASP A 14 23.91 -6.76 11.17
C ASP A 14 22.38 -6.83 11.30
N PRO A 15 21.83 -7.93 11.85
CA PRO A 15 20.37 -8.12 11.96
C PRO A 15 19.63 -7.05 12.76
N THR A 16 20.34 -6.31 13.62
CA THR A 16 19.74 -5.20 14.38
C THR A 16 19.66 -3.91 13.55
N GLY A 17 20.40 -3.84 12.44
CA GLY A 17 20.52 -2.66 11.58
C GLY A 17 21.20 -1.47 12.26
N SER A 18 22.01 -1.72 13.29
CA SER A 18 22.70 -0.68 14.07
C SER A 18 23.58 0.23 13.21
N ALA A 19 24.25 -0.32 12.19
CA ALA A 19 25.06 0.43 11.23
C ALA A 19 24.23 1.39 10.37
N LEU A 20 22.94 1.09 10.19
CA LEU A 20 21.97 1.93 9.49
C LEU A 20 21.21 2.89 10.44
N GLY A 21 21.56 2.89 11.73
CA GLY A 21 20.84 3.67 12.75
C GLY A 21 19.49 3.07 13.15
N LEU A 22 19.26 1.80 12.84
CA LEU A 22 18.06 1.06 13.24
C LEU A 22 18.29 0.34 14.57
N ALA A 23 17.19 -0.09 15.18
CA ALA A 23 17.16 -0.95 16.36
C ALA A 23 16.11 -2.05 16.15
N LEU A 24 16.32 -2.87 15.12
CA LEU A 24 15.32 -3.86 14.70
C LEU A 24 15.22 -5.00 15.73
N PRO A 25 13.99 -5.47 16.04
CA PRO A 25 13.80 -6.72 16.77
C PRO A 25 14.21 -7.92 15.89
N ALA A 26 14.05 -9.13 16.43
CA ALA A 26 14.18 -10.35 15.61
C ALA A 26 13.18 -10.31 14.44
N GLY A 27 13.67 -10.71 13.26
CA GLY A 27 12.90 -10.70 12.03
C GLY A 27 13.67 -11.36 10.90
N ARG A 28 13.06 -11.36 9.72
CA ARG A 28 13.56 -12.09 8.54
C ARG A 28 13.61 -11.18 7.33
N LEU A 29 14.60 -11.45 6.48
CA LEU A 29 14.69 -10.91 5.14
C LEU A 29 13.91 -11.83 4.20
N ILE A 30 13.11 -11.24 3.31
CA ILE A 30 12.35 -11.95 2.30
C ILE A 30 12.94 -11.63 0.94
N ASP A 31 13.35 -12.67 0.24
CA ASP A 31 13.84 -12.64 -1.14
C ASP A 31 13.08 -13.64 -2.03
N ALA A 32 12.11 -14.39 -1.49
CA ALA A 32 11.33 -15.35 -2.27
C ALA A 32 10.43 -14.64 -3.29
N THR A 33 10.49 -15.09 -4.54
CA THR A 33 9.66 -14.65 -5.68
C THR A 33 9.09 -15.88 -6.37
N ASP A 34 8.15 -15.68 -7.31
CA ASP A 34 7.57 -16.74 -8.14
C ASP A 34 8.62 -17.51 -8.96
N GLU A 35 9.67 -16.82 -9.44
CA GLU A 35 10.78 -17.40 -10.19
C GLU A 35 11.94 -17.93 -9.32
N GLY A 36 11.78 -17.92 -7.98
CA GLY A 36 12.79 -18.35 -7.01
C GLY A 36 13.38 -17.20 -6.19
N PRO A 37 14.57 -17.33 -5.59
CA PRO A 37 15.14 -16.24 -4.80
C PRO A 37 15.59 -15.05 -5.66
N TRP A 38 15.18 -13.85 -5.26
CA TRP A 38 15.65 -12.58 -5.80
C TRP A 38 17.11 -12.33 -5.42
N HIS A 39 17.81 -11.51 -6.21
CA HIS A 39 19.23 -11.25 -6.01
C HIS A 39 19.53 -10.38 -4.77
N GLU A 40 18.51 -9.73 -4.20
CA GLU A 40 18.56 -8.96 -2.96
C GLU A 40 17.23 -9.06 -2.20
N PRO A 41 17.20 -8.85 -0.87
CA PRO A 41 15.95 -8.88 -0.12
C PRO A 41 14.97 -7.77 -0.56
N LEU A 42 13.70 -8.12 -0.70
CA LEU A 42 12.61 -7.22 -1.06
C LEU A 42 12.03 -6.51 0.16
N LEU A 43 11.95 -7.20 1.29
CA LEU A 43 11.53 -6.60 2.57
C LEU A 43 12.20 -7.30 3.76
N TRP A 44 12.19 -6.61 4.89
CA TRP A 44 12.39 -7.23 6.21
C TRP A 44 11.06 -7.22 6.96
N HIS A 45 10.71 -8.26 7.71
CA HIS A 45 9.59 -8.20 8.66
C HIS A 45 9.92 -8.82 10.02
N ALA A 46 9.28 -8.31 11.07
CA ALA A 46 9.43 -8.77 12.43
C ALA A 46 8.88 -10.20 12.60
N ASP A 47 9.53 -10.99 13.45
CA ASP A 47 9.04 -12.32 13.85
C ASP A 47 7.86 -12.23 14.82
N ALA A 48 7.91 -11.25 15.72
CA ALA A 48 6.94 -11.04 16.79
C ALA A 48 6.00 -9.87 16.48
N PRO A 49 4.81 -9.83 17.10
CA PRO A 49 3.95 -8.65 17.09
C PRO A 49 4.69 -7.41 17.60
N SER A 50 4.38 -6.26 17.02
CA SER A 50 4.94 -4.97 17.43
C SER A 50 4.25 -4.41 18.67
N ALA A 51 4.98 -3.59 19.43
CA ALA A 51 4.42 -2.76 20.48
C ALA A 51 3.89 -1.42 19.91
N PRO A 52 2.93 -0.77 20.58
CA PRO A 52 2.50 0.57 20.20
C PRO A 52 3.69 1.55 20.15
N GLY A 53 3.80 2.32 19.06
CA GLY A 53 4.89 3.27 18.83
C GLY A 53 6.07 2.70 18.04
N ASP A 54 6.12 1.38 17.80
CA ASP A 54 7.16 0.75 16.97
C ASP A 54 7.11 1.30 15.55
N TRP A 55 5.91 1.47 14.97
CA TRP A 55 5.76 2.08 13.64
C TRP A 55 6.44 3.44 13.57
N THR A 56 6.15 4.34 14.52
CA THR A 56 6.73 5.69 14.56
C THR A 56 8.25 5.65 14.68
N THR A 57 8.75 4.77 15.55
CA THR A 57 10.18 4.58 15.79
C THR A 57 10.89 4.14 14.51
N HIS A 58 10.36 3.11 13.86
CA HIS A 58 10.95 2.54 12.65
C HIS A 58 10.74 3.41 11.41
N HIS A 59 9.64 4.16 11.31
CA HIS A 59 9.46 5.19 10.28
C HIS A 59 10.56 6.25 10.38
N SER A 60 10.79 6.78 11.59
CA SER A 60 11.76 7.86 11.83
C SER A 60 13.20 7.41 11.59
N ALA A 61 13.54 6.18 11.99
CA ALA A 61 14.88 5.61 11.82
C ALA A 61 15.13 5.11 10.39
N GLY A 62 14.13 4.54 9.72
CA GLY A 62 14.24 3.96 8.38
C GLY A 62 14.25 4.98 7.25
N ARG A 63 13.47 6.07 7.38
CA ARG A 63 13.31 7.07 6.30
C ARG A 63 14.63 7.66 5.79
N PRO A 64 15.63 8.02 6.63
CA PRO A 64 16.92 8.53 6.16
C PRO A 64 17.72 7.53 5.31
N VAL A 65 17.52 6.23 5.51
CA VAL A 65 18.20 5.15 4.77
C VAL A 65 17.33 4.56 3.66
N GLY A 66 16.14 5.13 3.40
CA GLY A 66 15.24 4.68 2.34
C GLY A 66 14.41 3.45 2.68
N LEU A 67 14.17 3.19 3.97
CA LEU A 67 13.25 2.15 4.44
C LEU A 67 11.96 2.76 4.96
N LEU A 68 10.83 2.29 4.46
CA LEU A 68 9.50 2.68 4.90
C LEU A 68 8.78 1.51 5.57
N PRO A 69 8.05 1.76 6.68
CA PRO A 69 7.28 0.74 7.35
C PRO A 69 5.98 0.40 6.60
N VAL A 70 5.57 -0.86 6.72
CA VAL A 70 4.27 -1.37 6.30
C VAL A 70 3.87 -2.52 7.24
N VAL A 71 2.58 -2.72 7.48
CA VAL A 71 2.08 -3.89 8.21
C VAL A 71 1.85 -5.03 7.22
N ILE A 72 2.33 -6.22 7.56
CA ILE A 72 2.15 -7.43 6.77
C ILE A 72 1.33 -8.43 7.61
N GLU A 73 0.25 -8.95 7.03
CA GLU A 73 -0.47 -10.10 7.61
C GLU A 73 0.31 -11.39 7.34
N VAL A 74 0.62 -12.19 8.38
CA VAL A 74 1.30 -13.49 8.19
C VAL A 74 0.47 -14.70 8.67
N GLY A 75 -0.66 -14.47 9.32
CA GLY A 75 -1.57 -15.51 9.83
C GLY A 75 -2.77 -15.78 8.91
N GLY A 76 -2.77 -15.17 7.71
CA GLY A 76 -3.77 -15.40 6.66
C GLY A 76 -3.73 -16.83 6.12
N GLY A 77 -4.78 -17.22 5.36
CA GLY A 77 -4.84 -18.55 4.74
C GLY A 77 -3.74 -18.81 3.71
N GLN A 78 -3.18 -17.74 3.15
CA GLN A 78 -2.12 -17.76 2.14
C GLN A 78 -0.71 -17.59 2.74
N GLY A 79 -0.57 -17.67 4.06
CA GLY A 79 0.72 -17.53 4.73
C GLY A 79 1.28 -16.10 4.68
N GLY A 80 2.59 -16.01 4.81
CA GLY A 80 3.34 -14.75 4.85
C GLY A 80 3.94 -14.37 3.49
N PRO A 81 4.66 -13.26 3.41
CA PRO A 81 5.18 -12.72 2.16
C PRO A 81 6.13 -13.67 1.40
N GLN A 82 6.73 -14.64 2.07
CA GLN A 82 7.50 -15.71 1.41
C GLN A 82 6.66 -16.63 0.52
N ASP A 83 5.34 -16.68 0.74
CA ASP A 83 4.39 -17.56 0.05
C ASP A 83 3.49 -16.78 -0.93
N TRP A 84 3.72 -15.47 -1.09
CA TRP A 84 2.86 -14.59 -1.90
C TRP A 84 3.21 -14.55 -3.38
N GLU A 85 4.20 -15.31 -3.85
CA GLU A 85 4.61 -15.32 -5.27
C GLU A 85 4.87 -13.89 -5.79
N LEU A 86 5.77 -13.17 -5.10
CA LEU A 86 6.17 -11.81 -5.48
C LEU A 86 6.81 -11.80 -6.88
N ILE A 87 6.54 -10.78 -7.68
CA ILE A 87 6.95 -10.64 -9.10
C ILE A 87 7.73 -9.34 -9.39
N PRO A 88 8.84 -9.04 -8.68
CA PRO A 88 9.59 -7.79 -8.89
C PRO A 88 10.21 -7.66 -10.29
N ALA A 89 10.41 -8.77 -11.01
CA ALA A 89 10.93 -8.77 -12.38
C ALA A 89 9.94 -8.19 -13.40
N ASP A 90 8.65 -8.40 -13.17
CA ASP A 90 7.56 -7.99 -14.07
C ASP A 90 6.94 -6.64 -13.66
N THR A 91 7.51 -6.01 -12.64
CA THR A 91 7.05 -4.70 -12.15
C THR A 91 7.87 -3.59 -12.77
N SER A 92 7.22 -2.70 -13.52
CA SER A 92 7.89 -1.53 -14.12
C SER A 92 8.10 -0.41 -13.09
N TYR A 93 8.55 0.78 -13.53
CA TYR A 93 8.72 1.91 -12.61
C TYR A 93 7.42 2.73 -12.49
N PRO A 94 6.88 2.97 -11.28
CA PRO A 94 5.62 3.71 -11.12
C PRO A 94 5.64 5.15 -11.65
N GLY A 95 6.83 5.73 -11.93
CA GLY A 95 6.94 7.08 -12.50
C GLY A 95 6.89 7.14 -14.01
N ASP A 96 6.87 5.98 -14.67
CA ASP A 96 6.75 5.89 -16.13
C ASP A 96 5.27 5.87 -16.59
N HIS A 97 4.32 5.87 -15.64
CA HIS A 97 2.88 5.82 -15.90
C HIS A 97 2.18 7.10 -15.47
N ASP A 98 1.21 7.54 -16.27
CA ASP A 98 0.29 8.62 -15.90
C ASP A 98 -0.94 8.04 -15.16
N PRO A 99 -1.28 8.54 -13.96
CA PRO A 99 -2.38 7.99 -13.17
C PRO A 99 -3.76 8.17 -13.82
N GLU A 100 -3.97 9.24 -14.60
CA GLU A 100 -5.25 9.46 -15.28
C GLU A 100 -5.38 8.55 -16.49
N GLU A 101 -4.32 8.34 -17.26
CA GLU A 101 -4.30 7.35 -18.35
C GLU A 101 -4.54 5.93 -17.83
N VAL A 102 -3.92 5.55 -16.70
CA VAL A 102 -4.13 4.24 -16.05
C VAL A 102 -5.60 4.08 -15.65
N LEU A 103 -6.17 5.03 -14.91
CA LEU A 103 -7.57 4.94 -14.45
C LEU A 103 -8.56 4.99 -15.62
N THR A 104 -8.28 5.76 -16.67
CA THR A 104 -9.11 5.78 -17.88
C THR A 104 -9.13 4.40 -18.53
N GLY A 105 -7.98 3.75 -18.69
CA GLY A 105 -7.88 2.40 -19.25
C GLY A 105 -8.63 1.36 -18.41
N PHE A 106 -8.49 1.40 -17.09
CA PHE A 106 -9.22 0.48 -16.21
C PHE A 106 -10.73 0.76 -16.21
N TRP A 107 -11.15 2.03 -16.28
CA TRP A 107 -12.56 2.37 -16.41
C TRP A 107 -13.17 1.79 -17.69
N GLU A 108 -12.48 1.92 -18.83
CA GLU A 108 -12.94 1.38 -20.11
C GLU A 108 -13.09 -0.15 -20.09
N GLU A 109 -12.29 -0.85 -19.28
CA GLU A 109 -12.36 -2.30 -19.13
C GLU A 109 -13.53 -2.77 -18.27
N TYR A 110 -13.81 -2.08 -17.15
CA TYR A 110 -14.75 -2.56 -16.13
C TYR A 110 -16.11 -1.84 -16.09
N ALA A 111 -16.20 -0.60 -16.57
CA ALA A 111 -17.45 0.15 -16.57
C ALA A 111 -18.44 -0.38 -17.61
N ALA A 112 -19.72 -0.01 -17.45
CA ALA A 112 -20.74 -0.37 -18.42
C ALA A 112 -20.44 0.24 -19.80
N GLN A 113 -20.82 -0.48 -20.86
CA GLN A 113 -20.73 0.03 -22.23
C GLN A 113 -21.48 1.38 -22.31
N ASP A 114 -20.80 2.39 -22.85
CA ASP A 114 -21.24 3.79 -22.98
C ASP A 114 -21.01 4.71 -21.76
N GLU A 115 -20.46 4.23 -20.63
CA GLU A 115 -20.05 5.11 -19.54
C GLU A 115 -18.69 5.77 -19.81
N THR A 116 -18.66 7.10 -19.87
CA THR A 116 -17.42 7.85 -20.04
C THR A 116 -16.72 8.07 -18.70
N TRP A 117 -15.40 7.91 -18.68
CA TRP A 117 -14.56 8.24 -17.54
C TRP A 117 -14.86 9.67 -17.02
N PRO A 118 -15.26 9.85 -15.74
CA PRO A 118 -15.61 11.16 -15.19
C PRO A 118 -14.41 12.08 -14.90
N GLY A 119 -13.17 11.59 -15.04
CA GLY A 119 -11.96 12.33 -14.67
C GLY A 119 -11.54 12.12 -13.21
N LEU A 120 -10.33 12.57 -12.87
CA LEU A 120 -9.83 12.52 -11.51
C LEU A 120 -10.67 13.41 -10.57
N ALA A 121 -10.97 12.90 -9.38
CA ALA A 121 -11.52 13.65 -8.27
C ALA A 121 -10.62 14.85 -7.92
N PRO A 122 -11.22 15.98 -7.52
CA PRO A 122 -10.46 17.17 -7.18
C PRO A 122 -9.52 16.91 -6.01
N ALA A 123 -8.32 17.50 -6.06
CA ALA A 123 -7.35 17.40 -4.98
C ALA A 123 -7.91 18.01 -3.68
N ALA A 124 -7.73 17.32 -2.55
CA ALA A 124 -7.95 17.93 -1.25
C ALA A 124 -6.77 18.89 -0.98
N MET A 125 -7.02 20.20 -1.03
CA MET A 125 -5.97 21.20 -0.86
C MET A 125 -5.28 21.08 0.51
N GLY A 126 -3.95 20.91 0.50
CA GLY A 126 -3.09 21.20 1.66
C GLY A 126 -2.80 20.03 2.61
N THR A 127 -2.57 18.82 2.10
CA THR A 127 -2.10 17.68 2.90
C THR A 127 -0.66 17.89 3.37
N ASP A 128 -0.48 18.25 4.65
CA ASP A 128 0.82 18.27 5.29
C ASP A 128 1.37 16.84 5.39
N ALA A 129 2.52 16.58 4.75
CA ALA A 129 3.18 15.27 4.76
C ALA A 129 3.42 14.76 6.19
N ARG A 130 3.73 15.65 7.14
CA ARG A 130 3.92 15.27 8.54
C ARG A 130 2.61 14.80 9.17
N ARG A 131 1.51 15.48 8.88
CA ARG A 131 0.17 15.07 9.36
C ARG A 131 -0.24 13.72 8.79
N ALA A 132 0.08 13.46 7.52
CA ALA A 132 -0.17 12.16 6.90
C ALA A 132 0.65 11.05 7.58
N ASP A 133 1.94 11.28 7.84
CA ASP A 133 2.80 10.33 8.55
C ASP A 133 2.32 10.08 10.00
N ASP A 134 1.93 11.14 10.72
CA ASP A 134 1.41 11.05 12.09
C ASP A 134 0.08 10.28 12.15
N LEU A 135 -0.81 10.46 11.17
CA LEU A 135 -2.07 9.69 11.06
C LEU A 135 -1.79 8.23 10.74
N ALA A 136 -0.89 7.96 9.79
CA ALA A 136 -0.52 6.60 9.41
C ALA A 136 0.02 5.82 10.61
N ALA A 137 0.87 6.47 11.43
CA ALA A 137 1.38 5.88 12.66
C ALA A 137 0.29 5.51 13.66
N GLN A 138 -0.67 6.42 13.90
CA GLN A 138 -1.79 6.16 14.81
C GLN A 138 -2.67 4.99 14.35
N LEU A 139 -2.95 4.91 13.04
CA LEU A 139 -3.74 3.83 12.47
C LEU A 139 -2.98 2.50 12.46
N ALA A 140 -1.67 2.53 12.17
CA ALA A 140 -0.82 1.35 12.24
C ALA A 140 -0.76 0.75 13.65
N ASP A 141 -0.61 1.58 14.69
CA ASP A 141 -0.65 1.11 16.08
C ASP A 141 -1.98 0.42 16.42
N SER A 142 -3.10 0.92 15.85
CA SER A 142 -4.41 0.30 16.00
C SER A 142 -4.51 -1.05 15.28
N LEU A 143 -3.91 -1.18 14.08
CA LEU A 143 -3.87 -2.43 13.32
C LEU A 143 -2.97 -3.48 13.98
N LEU A 144 -1.84 -3.07 14.57
CA LEU A 144 -0.90 -3.94 15.26
C LEU A 144 -1.39 -4.37 16.66
N SER A 145 -2.41 -3.69 17.20
CA SER A 145 -2.97 -4.01 18.51
C SER A 145 -3.77 -5.33 18.50
N PRO A 146 -3.74 -6.11 19.60
CA PRO A 146 -4.54 -7.33 19.71
C PRO A 146 -6.03 -7.09 19.48
N GLY A 147 -6.66 -7.94 18.67
CA GLY A 147 -8.11 -7.86 18.37
C GLY A 147 -8.46 -7.00 17.16
N SER A 148 -7.48 -6.55 16.37
CA SER A 148 -7.73 -6.01 15.03
C SER A 148 -8.31 -7.08 14.10
N SER A 149 -8.73 -6.67 12.90
CA SER A 149 -9.21 -7.60 11.86
C SER A 149 -8.09 -8.48 11.28
N PHE A 150 -6.84 -8.11 11.52
CA PHE A 150 -5.65 -8.88 11.15
C PHE A 150 -5.40 -9.98 12.18
N LYS A 151 -5.09 -11.20 11.72
CA LYS A 151 -4.86 -12.37 12.56
C LYS A 151 -3.48 -12.30 13.22
N GLU A 152 -2.46 -12.08 12.41
CA GLU A 152 -1.08 -11.94 12.87
C GLU A 152 -0.38 -10.79 12.12
N PRO A 153 -0.76 -9.52 12.41
CA PRO A 153 -0.07 -8.39 11.82
C PRO A 153 1.37 -8.32 12.32
N ARG A 154 2.31 -8.03 11.42
CA ARG A 154 3.74 -7.84 11.69
C ARG A 154 4.23 -6.56 11.02
N LEU A 155 5.07 -5.81 11.73
CA LEU A 155 5.78 -4.69 11.10
C LEU A 155 6.80 -5.22 10.09
N ALA A 156 6.85 -4.57 8.94
CA ALA A 156 7.86 -4.76 7.91
C ALA A 156 8.51 -3.44 7.51
N LEU A 157 9.68 -3.52 6.89
CA LEU A 157 10.43 -2.42 6.29
C LEU A 157 10.73 -2.73 4.83
N VAL A 158 10.40 -1.80 3.95
CA VAL A 158 10.52 -1.93 2.49
C VAL A 158 11.43 -0.83 1.94
N PRO A 159 12.36 -1.13 1.02
CA PRO A 159 13.20 -0.15 0.36
C PRO A 159 12.35 0.70 -0.61
N ALA A 160 11.93 1.88 -0.17
CA ALA A 160 11.05 2.76 -0.93
C ALA A 160 11.29 4.25 -0.59
N ARG A 161 11.06 5.13 -1.57
CA ARG A 161 11.14 6.60 -1.39
C ARG A 161 9.82 7.22 -0.94
N ARG A 162 8.75 6.60 -1.39
CA ARG A 162 7.37 7.04 -1.24
C ARG A 162 6.58 5.86 -0.71
N SER A 163 5.59 6.14 0.13
CA SER A 163 4.77 5.07 0.69
C SER A 163 3.95 4.40 -0.41
N ALA A 164 3.50 5.19 -1.38
CA ALA A 164 2.81 4.71 -2.59
C ALA A 164 3.61 3.71 -3.44
N ASP A 165 4.95 3.67 -3.32
CA ASP A 165 5.81 2.77 -4.12
C ASP A 165 6.02 1.40 -3.46
N ILE A 166 5.58 1.22 -2.21
CA ILE A 166 5.82 0.00 -1.44
C ILE A 166 5.36 -1.27 -2.19
N PRO A 167 4.16 -1.33 -2.78
CA PRO A 167 3.71 -2.54 -3.47
C PRO A 167 4.59 -2.88 -4.68
N ALA A 168 4.96 -1.89 -5.49
CA ALA A 168 5.83 -2.10 -6.64
C ALA A 168 7.27 -2.46 -6.22
N ALA A 169 7.78 -1.88 -5.12
CA ALA A 169 9.13 -2.16 -4.63
C ALA A 169 9.36 -3.62 -4.24
N ILE A 170 8.30 -4.32 -3.82
CA ILE A 170 8.36 -5.74 -3.47
C ILE A 170 7.79 -6.65 -4.58
N GLY A 171 7.31 -6.10 -5.70
CA GLY A 171 6.61 -6.88 -6.72
C GLY A 171 5.34 -7.54 -6.20
N TRP A 172 4.56 -6.84 -5.37
CA TRP A 172 3.33 -7.39 -4.80
C TRP A 172 2.34 -7.81 -5.90
N SER A 173 1.88 -9.05 -5.86
CA SER A 173 1.05 -9.71 -6.88
C SER A 173 -0.43 -9.77 -6.53
N GLY A 174 -0.88 -9.14 -5.44
CA GLY A 174 -2.27 -9.21 -5.00
C GLY A 174 -3.32 -8.91 -6.09
N PRO A 175 -3.12 -7.89 -6.94
CA PRO A 175 -4.02 -7.55 -8.03
C PRO A 175 -3.81 -8.36 -9.32
N VAL A 176 -3.02 -9.45 -9.34
CA VAL A 176 -2.54 -10.10 -10.57
C VAL A 176 -3.64 -10.57 -11.54
N ASN A 177 -4.85 -10.88 -11.03
CA ASN A 177 -6.01 -11.23 -11.85
C ASN A 177 -6.61 -10.03 -12.61
N TYR A 178 -6.20 -8.81 -12.25
CA TYR A 178 -6.67 -7.53 -12.77
C TYR A 178 -5.56 -6.78 -13.51
N GLU A 179 -4.40 -6.64 -12.89
CA GLU A 179 -3.23 -5.97 -13.43
C GLU A 179 -1.97 -6.71 -12.99
N SER A 180 -1.15 -7.12 -13.96
CA SER A 180 0.10 -7.84 -13.71
C SER A 180 1.27 -6.90 -13.43
N ASP A 181 1.22 -5.64 -13.89
CA ASP A 181 2.19 -4.60 -13.58
C ASP A 181 1.70 -3.69 -12.45
N THR A 182 1.97 -4.10 -11.20
CA THR A 182 1.58 -3.37 -9.98
C THR A 182 2.13 -1.93 -9.93
N ALA A 183 3.14 -1.59 -10.75
CA ALA A 183 3.63 -0.22 -10.86
C ALA A 183 2.57 0.76 -11.41
N ARG A 184 1.66 0.29 -12.26
CA ARG A 184 0.54 1.09 -12.79
C ARG A 184 -0.42 1.49 -11.67
N LEU A 185 -0.74 0.57 -10.77
CA LEU A 185 -1.51 0.87 -9.56
C LEU A 185 -0.75 1.84 -8.64
N CYS A 186 0.57 1.66 -8.47
CA CYS A 186 1.37 2.57 -7.67
C CYS A 186 1.42 4.00 -8.23
N ALA A 187 1.28 4.19 -9.55
CA ALA A 187 1.13 5.53 -10.14
C ALA A 187 -0.17 6.22 -9.66
N VAL A 188 -1.28 5.48 -9.58
CA VAL A 188 -2.53 5.96 -8.97
C VAL A 188 -2.34 6.25 -7.48
N LEU A 189 -1.65 5.35 -6.74
CA LEU A 189 -1.33 5.58 -5.33
C LEU A 189 -0.49 6.85 -5.11
N ARG A 190 0.44 7.19 -6.01
CA ARG A 190 1.19 8.45 -5.96
C ARG A 190 0.29 9.67 -6.14
N SER A 191 -0.66 9.59 -7.09
CA SER A 191 -1.68 10.63 -7.27
C SER A 191 -2.50 10.83 -5.99
N TRP A 192 -2.90 9.75 -5.32
CA TRP A 192 -3.60 9.82 -4.03
C TRP A 192 -2.69 10.26 -2.87
N GLU A 193 -1.40 9.92 -2.89
CA GLU A 193 -0.42 10.35 -1.89
C GLU A 193 -0.32 11.87 -1.92
N ASP A 194 -0.28 12.45 -3.13
CA ASP A 194 -0.22 13.89 -3.33
C ASP A 194 -1.58 14.59 -3.08
N ARG A 195 -2.72 13.99 -3.51
CA ARG A 195 -4.06 14.63 -3.42
C ARG A 195 -4.78 14.44 -2.09
N PHE A 196 -4.60 13.29 -1.44
CA PHE A 196 -5.34 12.91 -0.23
C PHE A 196 -4.41 12.60 0.95
N GLY A 197 -3.09 12.63 0.73
CA GLY A 197 -2.10 12.37 1.76
C GLY A 197 -2.11 10.91 2.20
N ILE A 198 -2.36 9.97 1.29
CA ILE A 198 -2.41 8.55 1.66
C ILE A 198 -1.05 8.02 2.10
N ARG A 199 -1.06 6.98 2.92
CA ARG A 199 0.09 6.08 3.15
C ARG A 199 -0.38 4.65 3.07
N VAL A 200 0.41 3.79 2.42
CA VAL A 200 0.25 2.35 2.48
C VAL A 200 0.46 1.90 3.93
N LEU A 201 -0.61 1.44 4.56
CA LEU A 201 -0.60 0.97 5.95
C LEU A 201 -0.31 -0.51 6.03
N ALA A 202 -1.03 -1.31 5.24
CA ALA A 202 -0.94 -2.75 5.33
C ALA A 202 -1.10 -3.44 3.97
N LEU A 203 -0.44 -4.59 3.85
CA LEU A 203 -0.62 -5.55 2.76
C LEU A 203 -0.95 -6.93 3.35
N THR A 204 -1.83 -7.63 2.65
CA THR A 204 -1.98 -9.09 2.75
C THR A 204 -1.60 -9.70 1.40
N PHE A 205 -1.89 -10.99 1.21
CA PHE A 205 -1.77 -11.63 -0.10
C PHE A 205 -2.45 -10.82 -1.22
N ASN A 206 -3.68 -10.34 -1.01
CA ASN A 206 -4.48 -9.64 -2.02
C ASN A 206 -5.29 -8.45 -1.49
N GLN A 207 -4.95 -7.93 -0.31
CA GLN A 207 -5.58 -6.74 0.25
C GLN A 207 -4.56 -5.62 0.47
N LEU A 208 -4.93 -4.40 0.09
CA LEU A 208 -4.20 -3.16 0.35
C LEU A 208 -5.02 -2.27 1.29
N VAL A 209 -4.40 -1.79 2.35
CA VAL A 209 -5.01 -0.82 3.28
C VAL A 209 -4.22 0.47 3.27
N LEU A 210 -4.91 1.61 3.14
CA LEU A 210 -4.34 2.94 3.13
C LEU A 210 -4.85 3.77 4.30
N SER A 211 -3.99 4.60 4.88
CA SER A 211 -4.41 5.78 5.66
C SER A 211 -4.74 6.93 4.72
N VAL A 212 -5.62 7.84 5.12
CA VAL A 212 -6.07 8.98 4.30
C VAL A 212 -6.12 10.24 5.15
N ALA A 213 -5.18 11.16 4.92
CA ALA A 213 -5.01 12.36 5.75
C ALA A 213 -6.08 13.44 5.49
N ALA A 214 -6.57 13.52 4.25
CA ALA A 214 -7.62 14.44 3.83
C ALA A 214 -8.70 13.70 3.03
N PRO A 215 -9.57 12.93 3.70
CA PRO A 215 -10.64 12.22 3.00
C PRO A 215 -11.69 13.18 2.44
N PRO A 216 -12.48 12.75 1.43
CA PRO A 216 -13.60 13.52 0.91
C PRO A 216 -14.54 14.00 2.02
N ALA A 217 -14.85 15.30 2.03
CA ALA A 217 -15.64 15.93 3.08
C ALA A 217 -17.12 16.12 2.68
N THR A 218 -17.41 16.04 1.39
CA THR A 218 -18.76 16.09 0.83
C THR A 218 -19.10 14.82 0.06
N LEU A 219 -20.39 14.53 -0.05
CA LEU A 219 -20.84 13.37 -0.83
C LEU A 219 -20.43 13.48 -2.31
N ALA A 220 -20.42 14.68 -2.89
CA ALA A 220 -20.01 14.88 -4.28
C ALA A 220 -18.52 14.56 -4.50
N GLU A 221 -17.64 14.98 -3.57
CA GLU A 221 -16.22 14.60 -3.60
C GLU A 221 -16.05 13.09 -3.41
N ALA A 222 -16.83 12.48 -2.51
CA ALA A 222 -16.81 11.05 -2.26
C ALA A 222 -17.28 10.25 -3.49
N GLU A 223 -18.32 10.70 -4.20
CA GLU A 223 -18.79 10.07 -5.44
C GLU A 223 -17.74 10.17 -6.56
N ALA A 224 -17.05 11.31 -6.69
CA ALA A 224 -15.94 11.44 -7.64
C ALA A 224 -14.78 10.48 -7.30
N THR A 225 -14.43 10.37 -6.01
CA THR A 225 -13.39 9.43 -5.54
C THR A 225 -13.83 7.97 -5.73
N ALA A 226 -15.13 7.67 -5.56
CA ALA A 226 -15.67 6.33 -5.78
C ALA A 226 -15.51 5.86 -7.22
N ALA A 227 -15.60 6.76 -8.21
CA ALA A 227 -15.33 6.41 -9.60
C ALA A 227 -13.87 5.98 -9.81
N GLU A 228 -12.90 6.67 -9.18
CA GLU A 228 -11.50 6.24 -9.19
C GLU A 228 -11.31 4.89 -8.49
N HIS A 229 -11.95 4.68 -7.32
CA HIS A 229 -11.88 3.40 -6.61
C HIS A 229 -12.46 2.24 -7.41
N PHE A 230 -13.55 2.49 -8.16
CA PHE A 230 -14.15 1.49 -9.02
C PHE A 230 -13.20 1.10 -10.16
N ALA A 231 -12.57 2.06 -10.84
CA ALA A 231 -11.57 1.76 -11.85
C ALA A 231 -10.34 1.05 -11.25
N PHE A 232 -9.89 1.47 -10.07
CA PHE A 232 -8.71 0.90 -9.42
C PHE A 232 -8.92 -0.52 -8.86
N CYS A 233 -10.12 -0.81 -8.35
CA CYS A 233 -10.46 -2.07 -7.69
C CYS A 233 -11.98 -2.30 -7.78
N PRO A 234 -12.49 -2.81 -8.91
CA PRO A 234 -13.92 -2.99 -9.13
C PRO A 234 -14.61 -3.85 -8.05
N ASP A 235 -13.90 -4.86 -7.54
CA ASP A 235 -14.39 -5.82 -6.55
C ASP A 235 -14.93 -5.20 -5.26
N ASN A 236 -14.37 -4.06 -4.85
CA ASN A 236 -14.87 -3.31 -3.70
C ASN A 236 -16.35 -2.92 -3.84
N ILE A 237 -16.85 -2.81 -5.07
CA ILE A 237 -18.21 -2.40 -5.38
C ILE A 237 -19.00 -3.57 -5.96
N THR A 238 -18.47 -4.30 -6.93
CA THR A 238 -19.18 -5.40 -7.59
C THR A 238 -19.41 -6.59 -6.67
N GLN A 239 -18.52 -6.81 -5.70
CA GLN A 239 -18.59 -7.91 -4.72
C GLN A 239 -18.74 -7.41 -3.27
N GLY A 240 -18.69 -6.10 -3.04
CA GLY A 240 -18.78 -5.49 -1.72
C GLY A 240 -20.20 -5.35 -1.16
N ALA A 241 -20.30 -4.87 0.09
CA ALA A 241 -21.57 -4.63 0.78
C ALA A 241 -22.38 -3.44 0.22
N HIS A 242 -21.75 -2.58 -0.57
CA HIS A 242 -22.32 -1.34 -1.09
C HIS A 242 -22.21 -1.29 -2.63
N PRO A 243 -23.14 -1.97 -3.35
CA PRO A 243 -22.95 -2.31 -4.77
C PRO A 243 -23.24 -1.18 -5.76
N THR A 244 -23.16 0.08 -5.32
CA THR A 244 -23.33 1.25 -6.19
C THR A 244 -22.31 2.30 -5.80
N LEU A 245 -21.83 3.10 -6.78
CA LEU A 245 -20.88 4.19 -6.53
C LEU A 245 -21.35 5.13 -5.40
N ARG A 246 -22.64 5.48 -5.40
CA ARG A 246 -23.22 6.35 -4.38
C ARG A 246 -23.22 5.73 -2.98
N ALA A 247 -23.65 4.47 -2.86
CA ALA A 247 -23.65 3.79 -1.57
C ALA A 247 -22.23 3.59 -1.04
N TYR A 248 -21.29 3.23 -1.92
CA TYR A 248 -19.88 3.09 -1.59
C TYR A 248 -19.28 4.45 -1.16
N ALA A 249 -19.56 5.53 -1.89
CA ALA A 249 -19.13 6.88 -1.53
C ALA A 249 -19.62 7.30 -0.14
N GLU A 250 -20.91 7.09 0.16
CA GLU A 250 -21.52 7.47 1.42
C GLU A 250 -20.98 6.66 2.62
N HIS A 251 -20.78 5.36 2.44
CA HIS A 251 -20.46 4.45 3.54
C HIS A 251 -18.97 4.18 3.72
N GLU A 252 -18.19 4.18 2.65
CA GLU A 252 -16.78 3.76 2.65
C GLU A 252 -15.78 4.90 2.39
N LEU A 253 -16.22 6.05 1.88
CA LEU A 253 -15.31 7.16 1.55
C LEU A 253 -15.55 8.46 2.33
N LEU A 254 -16.81 8.85 2.52
CA LEU A 254 -17.15 10.13 3.15
C LEU A 254 -16.58 10.23 4.57
N ALA A 255 -15.64 11.16 4.75
CA ALA A 255 -14.88 11.39 5.99
C ALA A 255 -14.13 10.15 6.54
N LYS A 256 -13.87 9.12 5.72
CA LYS A 256 -13.17 7.90 6.15
C LYS A 256 -11.66 8.05 6.03
N GLN A 257 -10.95 7.89 7.14
CA GLN A 257 -9.49 8.00 7.21
C GLN A 257 -8.75 6.72 6.81
N THR A 258 -9.49 5.67 6.42
CA THR A 258 -8.92 4.40 5.98
C THR A 258 -9.64 3.98 4.71
N TRP A 259 -8.87 3.61 3.69
CA TRP A 259 -9.39 2.94 2.49
C TRP A 259 -8.83 1.51 2.44
N SER A 260 -9.66 0.58 1.98
CA SER A 260 -9.27 -0.83 1.81
C SER A 260 -9.65 -1.27 0.41
N PHE A 261 -8.77 -2.06 -0.21
CA PHE A 261 -8.94 -2.64 -1.53
C PHE A 261 -8.61 -4.12 -1.45
N TRP A 262 -9.43 -4.95 -2.10
CA TRP A 262 -9.24 -6.39 -2.15
C TRP A 262 -9.58 -6.88 -3.56
N TRP A 263 -8.73 -7.78 -4.07
CA TRP A 263 -8.87 -8.40 -5.39
C TRP A 263 -9.02 -9.91 -5.23
N ASP A 264 -10.02 -10.52 -5.86
CA ASP A 264 -10.18 -12.00 -5.93
C ASP A 264 -9.33 -12.65 -7.03
#